data_AF-A0A521ATT3-F1
#
_entry.id   AF-A0A521ATT3-F1
#
_cell.length_a   1.000
_cell.length_b   1.000
_cell.length_c   1.000
_cell.angle_alpha   90.00
_cell.angle_beta   90.00
_cell.angle_gamma   90.00
#
_symmetry.space_group_name_H-M   'P 1'
#
loop_
_entity.id
_entity.type
_entity.pdbx_description
1 polymer ?
#
loop_
_entity_poly.entity_id
_entity_poly.type
_entity_poly.pdbx_seq_one_letter_code
_entity_poly.pdbx_strand_id
1 'polypeptide(L)' 'MSNKKEEPKIDALALKRKLSHQFSKKYSTKEGLIDRKKLKKDLKKMKKDNI' A
#
# COMPACT_ATOMS: atom_id res chain seq x y z
N MET A 1 -33.75 -13.83 16.97
CA MET A 1 -32.32 -14.17 17.03
C MET A 1 -31.59 -13.38 15.94
N SER A 2 -30.95 -12.26 16.26
CA SER A 2 -30.21 -11.47 15.27
C SER A 2 -28.81 -12.05 15.07
N ASN A 3 -28.55 -12.71 13.95
CA ASN A 3 -27.22 -13.09 13.52
C ASN A 3 -26.48 -11.84 13.01
N LYS A 4 -25.94 -11.03 13.93
CA LYS A 4 -24.93 -10.02 13.57
C LYS A 4 -23.65 -10.78 13.22
N LYS A 5 -23.35 -10.91 11.93
CA LYS A 5 -22.00 -11.30 11.47
C LYS A 5 -21.05 -10.24 12.03
N GLU A 6 -20.27 -10.60 13.05
CA GLU A 6 -19.19 -9.74 13.52
C GLU A 6 -18.27 -9.44 12.35
N GLU A 7 -18.14 -8.17 11.99
CA GLU A 7 -17.17 -7.76 10.99
C GLU A 7 -15.78 -8.12 11.52
N PRO A 8 -14.90 -8.71 10.68
CA PRO A 8 -13.56 -9.05 11.12
C PRO A 8 -12.90 -7.79 11.64
N LYS A 9 -12.46 -7.80 12.90
CA LYS A 9 -11.68 -6.70 13.49
C LYS A 9 -10.37 -6.59 12.71
N ILE A 10 -10.33 -5.67 11.76
CA ILE A 10 -9.15 -5.44 10.93
C ILE A 10 -8.03 -4.98 11.87
N ASP A 11 -7.01 -5.82 12.02
CA ASP A 11 -5.80 -5.43 12.72
C ASP A 11 -5.07 -4.37 11.89
N ALA A 12 -5.26 -3.11 12.26
CA ALA A 12 -4.65 -1.95 11.61
C ALA A 12 -3.12 -2.01 11.62
N LEU A 13 -2.52 -2.61 12.66
CA LEU A 13 -1.07 -2.77 12.76
C LEU A 13 -0.58 -3.81 11.74
N ALA A 14 -1.27 -4.96 11.65
CA ALA A 14 -0.98 -5.97 10.65
C ALA A 14 -1.16 -5.43 9.22
N LEU A 15 -2.21 -4.65 8.97
CA LEU A 15 -2.44 -4.03 7.67
C LEU A 15 -1.33 -3.03 7.33
N LYS A 16 -0.95 -2.16 8.27
CA LYS A 16 0.16 -1.20 8.08
C LYS A 16 1.47 -1.90 7.74
N ARG A 17 1.79 -3.00 8.45
CA ARG A 17 2.99 -3.81 8.18
C ARG A 17 2.97 -4.38 6.77
N LYS A 18 1.84 -4.96 6.34
CA LYS A 18 1.68 -5.51 4.98
C LYS A 18 1.86 -4.44 3.90
N LEU A 19 1.21 -3.29 4.05
CA LEU A 19 1.29 -2.18 3.09
C LEU A 19 2.71 -1.59 3.02
N SER A 20 3.37 -1.42 4.17
CA SER A 20 4.75 -0.93 4.22
C SER A 20 5.71 -1.88 3.50
N HIS A 21 5.55 -3.20 3.67
CA HIS A 21 6.38 -4.19 3.01
C HIS A 21 6.16 -4.21 1.49
N GLN A 22 4.91 -4.13 1.05
CA GLN A 22 4.58 -4.04 -0.39
C GLN A 22 5.17 -2.77 -1.00
N PHE A 23 5.06 -1.64 -0.29
CA PHE A 23 5.60 -0.37 -0.75
C PHE A 23 7.13 -0.40 -0.88
N SER A 24 7.85 -0.86 0.15
CA SER A 24 9.31 -0.92 0.13
C SER A 24 9.82 -1.85 -0.96
N LYS A 25 9.21 -3.04 -1.12
CA LYS A 25 9.58 -3.98 -2.20
C LYS A 25 9.49 -3.35 -3.58
N LYS A 26 8.53 -2.45 -3.80
CA LYS A 26 8.31 -1.81 -5.10
C LYS A 26 9.13 -0.53 -5.30
N TYR A 27 9.33 0.25 -4.24
CA TYR A 27 9.87 1.61 -4.33
C TYR A 27 11.15 1.85 -3.53
N SER A 28 11.83 0.81 -3.03
CA SER A 28 13.15 0.95 -2.43
C SER A 28 14.28 0.77 -3.45
N THR A 29 15.36 1.54 -3.31
CA THR A 29 16.64 1.35 -3.99
C THR A 29 17.43 0.23 -3.34
N LYS A 30 18.56 -0.16 -3.93
CA LYS A 30 19.49 -1.14 -3.34
C LYS A 30 20.04 -0.70 -1.97
N GLU A 31 20.06 0.61 -1.71
CA GLU A 31 20.51 1.21 -0.45
C GLU A 31 19.38 1.33 0.59
N GLY A 32 18.17 0.85 0.27
CA GLY A 32 17.00 0.95 1.15
C GLY A 32 16.30 2.31 1.14
N LEU A 33 16.78 3.27 0.35
CA LEU A 33 16.15 4.59 0.17
C LEU A 33 14.94 4.51 -0.78
N ILE A 34 14.06 5.51 -0.74
CA ILE A 34 12.91 5.55 -1.66
C ILE A 34 13.37 5.97 -3.07
N ASP A 35 13.08 5.14 -4.08
CA ASP A 35 13.19 5.47 -5.50
C ASP A 35 12.07 6.44 -5.90
N ARG A 36 12.35 7.72 -5.71
CA ARG A 36 11.46 8.83 -6.05
C ARG A 36 11.15 8.91 -7.54
N LYS A 37 12.07 8.47 -8.42
CA LYS A 37 11.86 8.54 -9.88
C LYS A 37 10.80 7.54 -10.30
N LYS A 38 10.92 6.29 -9.84
CA LYS A 38 9.93 5.24 -10.07
C LYS A 38 8.57 5.59 -9.46
N LEU A 39 8.56 6.06 -8.21
CA LEU A 39 7.33 6.48 -7.54
C LEU A 39 6.61 7.61 -8.30
N LYS A 40 7.34 8.65 -8.74
CA LYS A 40 6.76 9.76 -9.51
C LYS A 40 6.18 9.31 -10.85
N LYS A 41 6.82 8.35 -11.53
CA LYS A 41 6.34 7.79 -12.79
C LYS A 41 5.02 7.04 -12.59
N ASP A 42 4.96 6.16 -11.59
CA ASP A 42 3.75 5.39 -11.27
C ASP A 42 2.59 6.30 -10.86
N LEU A 43 2.85 7.31 -10.02
CA LEU A 43 1.83 8.29 -9.62
C LEU A 43 1.28 9.08 -10.81
N LYS A 44 2.14 9.48 -11.75
CA LYS A 44 1.70 10.13 -13.00
C LYS A 44 0.84 9.19 -13.85
N LYS A 45 1.18 7.91 -13.91
CA LYS A 45 0.38 6.90 -14.64
C LYS A 45 -0.99 6.71 -13.98
N MET A 46 -1.03 6.51 -12.66
CA MET A 46 -2.29 6.41 -11.91
C MET A 46 -3.19 7.63 -12.10
N LYS A 47 -2.61 8.85 -12.13
CA LYS A 47 -3.37 10.08 -12.41
C LYS A 47 -3.94 10.14 -13.82
N LYS A 48 -3.30 9.51 -14.80
CA LYS A 48 -3.79 9.42 -16.18
C LYS A 48 -4.83 8.32 -16.35
N ASP A 49 -4.67 7.22 -15.63
CA ASP A 49 -5.56 6.06 -15.71
C ASP A 49 -6.85 6.24 -14.86
N ASN A 50 -6.89 7.22 -13.94
CA ASN A 50 -8.05 7.61 -13.13
C ASN A 50 -8.65 8.98 -13.53
N ILE A 51 -8.59 9.32 -14.82
CA ILE A 51 -9.44 10.31 -15.50
C ILE A 51 -10.15 9.58 -16.63
#